data_AF-A0A818ZJC9-F1
#
_entry.id   AF-A0A818ZJC9-F1
#
_cell.length_a   1.000
_cell.length_b   1.000
_cell.length_c   1.000
_cell.angle_alpha   90.00
_cell.angle_beta   90.00
_cell.angle_gamma   90.00
#
_symmetry.space_group_name_H-M   'P 1'
#
loop_
_entity.id
_entity.type
_entity.pdbx_description
1 polymer ?
#
loop_
_entity_poly.entity_id
_entity_poly.type
_entity_poly.pdbx_seq_one_letter_code
_entity_poly.pdbx_strand_id
1 'polypeptide(L)'
;MDSVPYTERRNVLTMNVDGDTVEGIVDLLHECNLEVFNGYENHKGLSDDEFLNKLDRFVTLVRATLENEKGIIIISGCGTSGRIGFLASTFFNQLCLERNLPEKYRYIIAGGN
;
A
#
# COMPACT_ATOMS: atom_id res chain seq x y z
N MET A 1 -3.94 5.31 28.10
CA MET A 1 -3.24 5.61 26.83
C MET A 1 -2.54 4.34 26.44
N ASP A 2 -3.00 3.67 25.38
CA ASP A 2 -2.31 2.48 24.87
C ASP A 2 -0.94 2.87 24.34
N SER A 3 0.11 2.27 24.89
CA SER A 3 1.51 2.60 24.59
C SER A 3 2.05 1.92 23.33
N VAL A 4 1.28 1.03 22.71
CA VAL A 4 1.70 0.22 21.55
C VAL A 4 1.16 0.85 20.25
N PRO A 5 2.03 1.15 19.26
CA PRO A 5 1.60 1.61 17.94
C PRO A 5 0.66 0.62 17.28
N TYR A 6 -0.30 1.12 16.50
CA TYR A 6 -1.31 0.30 15.82
C TYR A 6 -0.72 -0.92 15.07
N THR A 7 0.35 -0.71 14.31
CA THR A 7 1.01 -1.75 13.49
C THR A 7 1.71 -2.84 14.31
N GLU A 8 1.92 -2.61 15.61
CA GLU A 8 2.57 -3.53 16.54
C GLU A 8 1.57 -4.16 17.53
N ARG A 9 0.27 -3.87 17.38
CA ARG A 9 -0.79 -4.46 18.21
C ARG A 9 -1.16 -5.84 17.70
N ARG A 10 -1.62 -6.68 18.63
CA ARG A 10 -2.31 -7.94 18.30
C ARG A 10 -3.64 -7.65 17.62
N ASN A 11 -3.97 -8.44 16.61
CA ASN A 11 -5.31 -8.47 16.05
C ASN A 11 -6.21 -9.36 16.92
N VAL A 12 -7.40 -8.89 17.29
CA VAL A 12 -8.35 -9.67 18.11
C VAL A 12 -8.82 -10.95 17.43
N LEU A 13 -8.84 -11.01 16.09
CA LEU A 13 -9.23 -12.19 15.33
C LEU A 13 -8.23 -13.33 15.47
N THR A 14 -6.93 -13.03 15.59
CA THR A 14 -5.85 -14.04 15.52
C THR A 14 -5.23 -14.40 16.87
N MET A 15 -5.96 -14.16 17.97
CA MET A 15 -5.46 -14.36 19.34
C MET A 15 -4.97 -15.78 19.64
N ASN A 16 -5.49 -16.80 18.95
CA ASN A 16 -5.13 -18.21 19.12
C ASN A 16 -4.74 -18.88 17.78
N VAL A 17 -4.20 -18.12 16.83
CA VAL A 17 -3.91 -18.60 15.47
C VAL A 17 -2.91 -19.76 15.43
N ASP A 18 -2.06 -19.89 16.45
CA ASP A 18 -1.07 -20.94 16.60
C ASP A 18 -1.67 -22.31 16.97
N GLY A 19 -2.90 -22.33 17.50
CA GLY A 19 -3.63 -23.55 17.85
C GLY A 19 -4.68 -23.98 16.82
N ASP A 20 -4.81 -23.25 15.71
CA ASP A 20 -5.88 -23.47 14.73
C ASP A 20 -5.52 -24.50 13.65
N THR A 21 -6.53 -25.00 12.97
CA THR A 21 -6.43 -25.83 11.77
C THR A 21 -5.88 -25.02 10.59
N VAL A 22 -5.40 -25.69 9.54
CA VAL A 22 -4.90 -25.02 8.34
C VAL A 22 -6.00 -24.18 7.69
N GLU A 23 -7.21 -24.74 7.59
CA GLU A 23 -8.38 -24.05 7.05
C GLU A 23 -8.76 -22.85 7.92
N GLY A 24 -8.78 -23.02 9.26
CA GLY A 24 -9.05 -21.93 10.19
C GLY A 24 -8.04 -20.79 10.10
N ILE A 25 -6.74 -21.10 9.94
CA ILE A 25 -5.71 -20.07 9.72
C ILE A 25 -5.99 -19.28 8.43
N VAL A 26 -6.37 -19.95 7.34
CA VAL A 26 -6.69 -19.28 6.08
C VAL A 26 -7.90 -18.37 6.23
N ASP A 27 -8.96 -18.84 6.89
CA ASP A 27 -10.16 -18.05 7.15
C ASP A 27 -9.86 -16.83 8.03
N LEU A 28 -9.09 -17.00 9.11
CA LEU A 28 -8.66 -15.89 9.97
C LEU A 28 -7.85 -14.84 9.20
N LEU A 29 -6.89 -15.27 8.37
CA LEU A 29 -6.09 -14.35 7.56
C LEU A 29 -6.92 -13.68 6.46
N HIS A 30 -7.96 -14.34 5.95
CA HIS A 30 -8.92 -13.73 5.04
C HIS A 30 -9.66 -12.58 5.72
N GLU A 31 -10.20 -12.80 6.92
CA GLU A 31 -10.88 -11.76 7.69
C GLU A 31 -9.96 -10.57 8.02
N CYS A 32 -8.72 -10.83 8.44
CA CYS A 32 -7.71 -9.77 8.60
C CYS A 32 -7.47 -8.94 7.33
N ASN A 33 -7.56 -9.56 6.14
CA ASN A 33 -7.41 -8.82 4.88
C ASN A 33 -8.64 -7.94 4.59
N LEU A 34 -9.84 -8.36 5.00
CA LEU A 34 -11.06 -7.55 4.83
C LEU A 34 -11.01 -6.28 5.68
N GLU A 35 -10.36 -6.31 6.84
CA GLU A 35 -10.15 -5.14 7.69
C GLU A 35 -9.37 -4.01 7.01
N VAL A 36 -8.52 -4.31 6.02
CA VAL A 36 -7.86 -3.27 5.21
C VAL A 36 -8.91 -2.40 4.50
N PHE A 37 -9.98 -3.01 4.00
CA PHE A 37 -11.02 -2.33 3.25
C PHE A 37 -12.11 -1.75 4.15
N ASN A 38 -12.49 -2.49 5.19
CA ASN A 38 -13.62 -2.18 6.06
C ASN A 38 -13.23 -1.35 7.30
N GLY A 39 -11.94 -1.25 7.59
CA GLY A 39 -11.43 -0.65 8.82
C GLY A 39 -11.28 -1.67 9.94
N TYR A 40 -10.60 -1.24 11.01
CA TYR A 40 -10.37 -2.02 12.21
C TYR A 40 -10.34 -1.12 13.44
N GLU A 41 -11.04 -1.53 14.50
CA GLU A 41 -11.28 -0.72 15.70
C GLU A 41 -11.83 0.68 15.34
N ASN A 42 -11.10 1.74 15.69
CA ASN A 42 -11.46 3.13 15.42
C ASN A 42 -10.76 3.68 14.17
N HIS A 43 -10.11 2.82 13.38
CA HIS A 43 -9.41 3.18 12.16
C HIS A 43 -10.27 2.85 10.94
N LYS A 44 -10.48 3.88 10.12
CA LYS A 44 -11.15 3.79 8.82
C LYS A 44 -10.34 2.96 7.83
N GLY A 45 -11.03 2.18 7.01
CA GLY A 45 -10.47 1.36 5.94
C GLY A 45 -10.27 2.14 4.64
N LEU A 46 -9.85 1.44 3.60
CA LEU A 46 -9.64 2.02 2.27
C LEU A 46 -10.95 2.39 1.56
N SER A 47 -12.09 1.85 2.00
CA SER A 47 -13.40 2.13 1.38
C SER A 47 -14.09 3.37 1.97
N ASP A 48 -13.51 3.98 3.01
CA ASP A 48 -14.09 5.16 3.64
C ASP A 48 -13.99 6.40 2.76
N ASP A 49 -15.06 7.21 2.74
CA ASP A 49 -15.13 8.47 1.96
C ASP A 49 -13.94 9.40 2.24
N GLU A 50 -13.46 9.44 3.49
CA GLU A 50 -12.32 10.26 3.84
C GLU A 50 -11.04 9.82 3.11
N PHE A 51 -10.81 8.51 3.00
CA PHE A 51 -9.68 7.96 2.26
C PHE A 51 -9.85 8.20 0.75
N LEU A 52 -11.03 7.92 0.21
CA LEU A 52 -11.33 8.11 -1.22
C LEU A 52 -11.16 9.57 -1.65
N ASN A 53 -11.59 10.53 -0.83
CA ASN A 53 -11.39 11.96 -1.09
C ASN A 53 -9.90 12.36 -1.07
N LYS A 54 -9.10 11.77 -0.18
CA LYS A 54 -7.64 11.99 -0.18
C LYS A 54 -6.99 11.38 -1.42
N LEU A 55 -7.46 10.20 -1.85
CA LEU A 55 -6.97 9.52 -3.04
C LEU A 55 -7.25 10.33 -4.32
N ASP A 56 -8.44 10.92 -4.46
CA ASP A 56 -8.77 11.77 -5.61
C ASP A 56 -7.83 12.98 -5.74
N ARG A 57 -7.52 13.63 -4.61
CA ARG A 57 -6.54 14.74 -4.56
C ARG A 57 -5.14 14.26 -4.93
N PHE A 58 -4.75 13.07 -4.46
CA PHE A 58 -3.47 12.46 -4.79
C PHE A 58 -3.36 12.14 -6.30
N VAL A 59 -4.41 11.59 -6.90
CA VAL A 59 -4.47 11.32 -8.35
C VAL A 59 -4.31 12.61 -9.16
N THR A 60 -4.92 13.70 -8.72
CA THR A 60 -4.75 15.02 -9.36
C THR A 60 -3.29 15.49 -9.33
N LEU A 61 -2.60 15.32 -8.21
CA LEU A 61 -1.18 15.65 -8.07
C LEU A 61 -0.30 14.77 -8.98
N VAL A 62 -0.57 13.46 -9.00
CA VAL A 62 0.13 12.51 -9.87
C VAL A 62 -0.03 12.90 -11.34
N ARG A 63 -1.25 13.24 -11.78
CA ARG A 63 -1.51 13.69 -13.14
C ARG A 63 -0.69 14.94 -13.51
N ALA A 64 -0.77 15.98 -12.67
CA ALA A 64 -0.01 17.21 -12.90
C ALA A 64 1.51 16.95 -12.97
N THR A 65 2.01 15.98 -12.20
CA THR A 65 3.41 15.57 -12.23
C THR A 65 3.76 14.85 -13.55
N LEU A 66 2.89 13.97 -14.03
CA LEU A 66 3.08 13.26 -15.29
C LEU A 66 2.99 14.18 -16.52
N GLU A 67 2.17 15.22 -16.47
CA GLU A 67 2.04 16.21 -17.55
C GLU A 67 3.23 17.19 -17.59
N ASN A 68 3.87 17.45 -16.45
CA ASN A 68 5.06 18.30 -16.40
C ASN A 68 6.28 17.58 -17.01
N GLU A 69 6.94 18.18 -18.00
CA GLU A 69 8.13 17.64 -18.69
C GLU A 69 9.22 17.18 -17.71
N LYS A 70 9.46 17.93 -16.64
CA LYS A 70 10.49 17.64 -15.62
C LYS A 70 9.94 16.90 -14.39
N GLY A 71 8.66 16.52 -14.41
CA GLY A 71 8.02 15.82 -13.32
C GLY A 71 8.50 14.36 -13.20
N ILE A 72 8.66 13.91 -11.97
CA ILE A 72 9.09 12.55 -11.63
C ILE A 72 8.32 12.07 -10.40
N ILE A 73 7.98 10.78 -10.38
CA ILE A 73 7.32 10.12 -9.26
C ILE A 73 8.33 9.18 -8.61
N ILE A 74 8.59 9.36 -7.32
CA ILE A 74 9.56 8.55 -6.57
C ILE A 74 8.81 7.77 -5.49
N ILE A 75 8.95 6.44 -5.48
CA ILE A 75 8.38 5.54 -4.47
C ILE A 75 9.52 5.00 -3.61
N SER A 76 9.58 5.39 -2.34
CA SER A 76 10.67 5.05 -1.43
C SER A 76 10.22 4.14 -0.30
N GLY A 77 11.05 3.17 0.09
CA GLY A 77 10.77 2.29 1.22
C GLY A 77 11.92 1.36 1.60
N CYS A 78 11.71 0.56 2.64
CA CYS A 78 12.64 -0.49 3.08
C CYS A 78 11.96 -1.87 3.00
N GLY A 79 12.77 -2.94 2.96
CA GLY A 79 12.27 -4.32 3.02
C GLY A 79 11.15 -4.60 2.01
N THR A 80 9.97 -5.00 2.51
CA THR A 80 8.78 -5.23 1.67
C THR A 80 8.29 -3.97 0.98
N SER A 81 8.20 -2.84 1.70
CA SER A 81 7.74 -1.57 1.12
C SER A 81 8.64 -1.08 -0.02
N GLY A 82 9.95 -1.26 0.12
CA GLY A 82 10.90 -0.93 -0.96
C GLY A 82 10.71 -1.82 -2.20
N ARG A 83 10.46 -3.12 -2.01
CA ARG A 83 10.17 -4.06 -3.10
C ARG A 83 8.83 -3.77 -3.78
N ILE A 84 7.83 -3.31 -3.04
CA ILE A 84 6.57 -2.79 -3.61
C ILE A 84 6.85 -1.54 -4.45
N GLY A 85 7.70 -0.63 -3.98
CA GLY A 85 8.12 0.55 -4.75
C GLY A 85 8.81 0.20 -6.06
N PHE A 86 9.70 -0.80 -6.04
CA PHE A 86 10.31 -1.37 -7.24
C PHE A 86 9.26 -1.92 -8.20
N LEU A 87 8.38 -2.82 -7.71
CA LEU A 87 7.33 -3.44 -8.52
C LEU A 87 6.43 -2.39 -9.18
N ALA A 88 5.94 -1.42 -8.41
CA ALA A 88 5.08 -0.36 -8.90
C ALA A 88 5.78 0.51 -9.94
N SER A 89 7.03 0.91 -9.69
CA SER A 89 7.78 1.75 -10.64
C SER A 89 8.03 1.03 -11.97
N THR A 90 8.43 -0.25 -11.92
CA THR A 90 8.63 -1.07 -13.12
C THR A 90 7.32 -1.25 -13.89
N PHE A 91 6.23 -1.57 -13.20
CA PHE A 91 4.91 -1.73 -13.82
C PHE A 91 4.44 -0.44 -14.52
N PHE A 92 4.49 0.70 -13.84
CA PHE A 92 4.00 1.95 -14.42
C PHE A 92 4.91 2.50 -15.53
N ASN A 93 6.22 2.28 -15.46
CA ASN A 93 7.10 2.63 -16.58
C ASN A 93 6.83 1.76 -17.81
N GLN A 94 6.57 0.46 -17.63
CA GLN A 94 6.12 -0.41 -18.72
C GLN A 94 4.81 0.09 -19.34
N LEU A 95 3.86 0.52 -18.51
CA LEU A 95 2.60 1.13 -18.94
C LEU A 95 2.80 2.44 -19.72
N CYS A 96 3.79 3.26 -19.32
CA CYS A 96 4.19 4.47 -20.04
C CYS A 96 4.78 4.12 -21.42
N LEU A 97 5.68 3.15 -21.48
CA LEU A 97 6.29 2.68 -22.72
C LEU A 97 5.22 2.23 -23.73
N GLU A 98 4.26 1.42 -23.30
CA GLU A 98 3.13 0.96 -24.13
C GLU A 98 2.27 2.10 -24.68
N ARG A 99 2.27 3.25 -24.01
CA ARG A 99 1.53 4.47 -24.41
C ARG A 99 2.41 5.49 -25.13
N ASN A 100 3.66 5.16 -25.45
CA ASN A 100 4.65 6.08 -26.00
C ASN A 100 4.87 7.33 -25.12
N LEU A 101 4.78 7.14 -23.79
CA LEU A 101 5.06 8.17 -22.79
C LEU A 101 6.45 7.95 -22.19
N PRO A 102 7.16 9.02 -21.79
CA PRO A 102 8.45 8.90 -21.11
C PRO A 102 8.30 8.21 -19.74
N GLU A 103 9.32 7.43 -19.37
CA GLU A 103 9.39 6.77 -18.06
C GLU A 103 9.62 7.77 -16.92
N LYS A 104 8.59 8.02 -16.11
CA LYS A 104 8.62 9.01 -15.02
C LYS A 104 8.61 8.43 -13.61
N TYR A 105 8.58 7.10 -13.47
CA TYR A 105 8.55 6.45 -12.16
C TYR A 105 9.94 5.97 -11.75
N ARG A 106 10.34 6.20 -10.50
CA ARG A 106 11.58 5.69 -9.91
C ARG A 106 11.29 5.17 -8.51
N TYR A 107 12.14 4.26 -8.03
CA TYR A 107 12.08 3.76 -6.67
C TYR A 107 13.39 4.00 -5.93
N ILE A 108 13.30 4.07 -4.61
CA ILE A 108 14.44 4.08 -3.71
C ILE A 108 14.21 2.99 -2.66
N ILE A 109 15.15 2.06 -2.54
CA ILE A 109 15.09 0.98 -1.55
C ILE A 109 16.30 1.04 -0.62
N ALA A 110 16.05 0.94 0.68
CA ALA A 110 17.12 0.83 1.67
C ALA A 110 17.98 -0.43 1.42
N GLY A 111 19.30 -0.24 1.35
CA GLY A 111 20.26 -1.28 0.97
C GLY A 111 20.69 -1.25 -0.50
N GLY A 112 20.01 -0.44 -1.34
CA GLY A 112 20.27 -0.41 -2.78
C GLY A 112 19.75 -1.67 -3.49
N ASN A 113 20.14 -1.81 -4.76
CA ASN A 113 19.96 -3.05 -5.52
C ASN A 113 21.27 -3.84 -5.51
#